data_AF-A0A3M1CPQ4-F1
#
_entry.id   AF-A0A3M1CPQ4-F1
#
_cell.length_a   1.000
_cell.length_b   1.000
_cell.length_c   1.000
_cell.angle_alpha   90.00
_cell.angle_beta   90.00
_cell.angle_gamma   90.00
#
_symmetry.space_group_name_H-M   'P 1'
#
loop_
_entity.id
_entity.type
_entity.pdbx_description
1 polymer ?
#
loop_
_entity_poly.entity_id
_entity_poly.type
_entity_poly.pdbx_seq_one_letter_code
_entity_poly.pdbx_strand_id
1 'polypeptide(L)'
;MDCFFGTFDLSKNDKKGLDAVVSFSIPEIGIRFKAPFHGVDRNHCDLASLLALLEFIDSNQKYFATHAYQIFGNNPKVINQLNGRE
;
A
#
# COMPACT_ATOMS: atom_id res chain seq x y z
N MET A 1 -0.32 15.73 4.86
CA MET A 1 -0.88 14.43 5.27
C MET A 1 0.05 13.31 4.80
N ASP A 2 0.42 12.40 5.70
CA ASP A 2 1.32 11.30 5.37
C ASP A 2 0.53 10.00 5.19
N CYS A 3 0.69 9.40 4.00
CA CYS A 3 0.05 8.15 3.61
C CYS A 3 1.12 7.07 3.45
N PHE A 4 0.97 5.96 4.15
CA PHE A 4 1.94 4.86 4.12
C PHE A 4 1.32 3.64 3.45
N PHE A 5 2.07 2.97 2.57
CA PHE A 5 1.68 1.68 1.99
C PHE A 5 2.78 0.65 2.18
N GLY A 6 2.40 -0.62 2.16
CA GLY A 6 3.36 -1.72 2.12
C GLY A 6 2.73 -3.06 2.41
N THR A 7 3.57 -4.08 2.31
CA THR A 7 3.16 -5.48 2.43
C THR A 7 3.80 -6.16 3.64
N PHE A 8 3.07 -7.09 4.24
CA PHE A 8 3.62 -8.05 5.20
C PHE A 8 3.53 -9.46 4.61
N ASP A 9 4.65 -10.19 4.61
CA ASP A 9 4.67 -11.60 4.24
C ASP A 9 3.94 -12.42 5.32
N LEU A 10 3.00 -13.28 4.90
CA LEU A 10 2.40 -14.26 5.80
C LEU A 10 3.36 -15.46 5.86
N SER A 11 3.67 -15.93 7.08
CA SER A 11 4.54 -17.11 7.21
C SER A 11 3.96 -18.30 6.46
N LYS A 12 4.80 -19.02 5.72
CA LYS A 12 4.48 -20.19 4.86
C LYS A 12 3.71 -21.35 5.52
N ASN A 13 3.37 -21.23 6.80
CA ASN A 13 2.58 -22.22 7.53
C ASN A 13 1.06 -22.00 7.40
N ASP A 14 0.63 -20.94 6.71
CA ASP A 14 -0.80 -20.67 6.51
C ASP A 14 -1.37 -21.52 5.37
N LYS A 15 -2.23 -22.49 5.74
CA LYS A 15 -2.79 -23.51 4.84
C LYS A 15 -3.75 -22.96 3.76
N LYS A 16 -3.89 -21.64 3.63
CA LYS A 16 -4.85 -20.98 2.75
C LYS A 16 -4.27 -20.43 1.43
N GLY A 17 -2.96 -20.59 1.18
CA GLY A 17 -2.33 -20.09 -0.05
C GLY A 17 -2.34 -18.57 -0.18
N LEU A 18 -2.49 -17.85 0.94
CA LEU A 18 -2.38 -16.40 0.99
C LEU A 18 -0.98 -16.07 1.47
N ASP A 19 -0.15 -15.58 0.56
CA ASP A 19 1.30 -15.43 0.80
C ASP A 19 1.65 -14.05 1.38
N ALA A 20 0.73 -13.09 1.32
CA ALA A 20 0.96 -11.72 1.76
C ALA A 20 -0.30 -11.01 2.28
N VAL A 21 -0.08 -9.93 3.03
CA VAL A 21 -1.10 -8.95 3.42
C VAL A 21 -0.72 -7.61 2.79
N VAL A 22 -1.60 -7.09 1.94
CA VAL A 22 -1.52 -5.71 1.47
C VAL A 22 -2.03 -4.77 2.55
N SER A 23 -1.38 -3.62 2.70
CA SER A 23 -1.76 -2.68 3.75
C SER A 23 -1.45 -1.23 3.40
N PHE A 24 -2.26 -0.34 3.94
CA PHE A 24 -1.96 1.08 3.96
C PHE A 24 -2.47 1.73 5.25
N SER A 25 -1.89 2.89 5.59
CA SER A 25 -2.21 3.64 6.79
C SER A 25 -2.17 5.13 6.52
N ILE A 26 -3.15 5.85 7.03
CA ILE A 26 -3.24 7.31 6.97
C ILE A 26 -3.55 7.80 8.40
N PRO A 27 -2.51 8.04 9.23
CA PRO A 27 -2.68 8.30 10.66
C PRO A 27 -3.56 9.52 10.96
N GLU A 28 -3.45 10.58 10.16
CA GLU A 28 -4.14 11.86 10.36
C GLU A 28 -5.68 11.72 10.34
N ILE A 29 -6.21 10.80 9.54
CA ILE A 29 -7.64 10.48 9.46
C ILE A 29 -8.00 9.13 10.09
N GLY A 30 -7.08 8.52 10.83
CA GLY A 30 -7.32 7.28 11.58
C GLY A 30 -7.52 6.02 10.73
N ILE A 31 -7.14 6.04 9.45
CA ILE A 31 -7.36 4.91 8.53
C ILE A 31 -6.21 3.92 8.62
N ARG A 32 -6.54 2.64 8.80
CA ARG A 32 -5.63 1.51 8.65
C ARG A 32 -6.35 0.40 7.89
N PHE A 33 -5.80 0.01 6.75
CA PHE A 33 -6.34 -1.05 5.92
C PHE A 33 -5.36 -2.23 5.89
N LYS A 34 -5.91 -3.44 5.96
CA LYS A 34 -5.19 -4.69 5.78
C LYS A 34 -6.10 -5.69 5.09
N ALA A 35 -5.62 -6.30 4.03
CA ALA A 35 -6.33 -7.39 3.36
C ALA A 35 -5.34 -8.49 2.95
N PRO A 36 -5.75 -9.77 3.06
CA PRO A 36 -4.97 -10.85 2.48
C PRO A 36 -4.92 -10.70 0.96
N PHE A 37 -3.77 -10.99 0.37
CA PHE A 37 -3.55 -10.88 -1.06
C PHE A 37 -2.65 -12.02 -1.54
N HIS A 38 -3.00 -12.58 -2.68
CA HIS A 38 -2.17 -13.58 -3.35
C HIS A 38 -1.39 -12.89 -4.46
N GLY A 39 -0.17 -12.46 -4.12
CA GLY A 39 0.74 -11.83 -5.08
C GLY A 39 1.77 -12.81 -5.61
N VAL A 40 2.28 -12.51 -6.80
CA VAL A 40 3.30 -13.32 -7.50
C VAL A 40 4.68 -13.17 -6.85
N ASP A 41 4.99 -11.95 -6.41
CA ASP A 41 6.22 -11.60 -5.69
C ASP A 41 5.98 -10.37 -4.81
N ARG A 42 6.97 -10.02 -3.99
CA ARG A 42 6.86 -8.91 -3.04
C ARG A 42 6.65 -7.55 -3.69
N ASN A 43 7.25 -7.28 -4.86
CA ASN A 43 7.03 -6.01 -5.55
C ASN A 43 5.59 -5.92 -6.08
N HIS A 44 5.04 -7.02 -6.58
CA HIS A 44 3.64 -7.07 -6.96
C HIS A 44 2.72 -6.78 -5.77
N CYS A 45 2.98 -7.37 -4.60
CA CYS A 45 2.20 -7.07 -3.40
C CYS A 45 2.33 -5.60 -2.93
N ASP A 46 3.53 -5.03 -2.97
CA ASP A 46 3.75 -3.62 -2.59
C ASP A 46 3.05 -2.67 -3.57
N LEU A 47 3.07 -2.99 -4.86
CA LEU A 47 2.36 -2.24 -5.89
C LEU A 47 0.84 -2.37 -5.73
N ALA A 48 0.32 -3.56 -5.39
CA ALA A 48 -1.09 -3.76 -5.05
C ALA A 48 -1.51 -2.94 -3.81
N SER A 49 -0.64 -2.88 -2.79
CA SER A 49 -0.88 -2.05 -1.59
C SER A 49 -0.95 -0.56 -1.94
N LEU A 50 -0.08 -0.09 -2.83
CA LEU A 50 -0.12 1.28 -3.34
C LEU A 50 -1.41 1.55 -4.15
N LEU A 51 -1.78 0.66 -5.06
CA LEU A 51 -3.00 0.82 -5.86
C LEU A 51 -4.24 0.90 -4.98
N ALA A 52 -4.34 0.06 -3.95
CA ALA A 52 -5.42 0.12 -2.98
C ALA A 52 -5.46 1.46 -2.21
N LEU A 53 -4.30 2.03 -1.87
CA LEU A 53 -4.21 3.36 -1.25
C LEU A 53 -4.68 4.45 -2.22
N LEU A 54 -4.26 4.41 -3.49
CA LEU A 54 -4.66 5.39 -4.50
C LEU A 54 -6.17 5.33 -4.79
N GLU A 55 -6.73 4.13 -4.91
CA GLU A 55 -8.17 3.93 -5.07
C GLU A 55 -8.96 4.44 -3.87
N PHE A 56 -8.43 4.25 -2.65
CA PHE A 56 -9.03 4.80 -1.45
C PHE A 56 -9.02 6.35 -1.46
N ILE A 57 -7.90 6.96 -1.84
CA ILE A 57 -7.79 8.42 -1.98
C ILE A 57 -8.79 8.92 -3.02
N ASP A 58 -8.86 8.25 -4.17
CA ASP A 58 -9.76 8.63 -5.26
C ASP A 58 -11.24 8.51 -4.88
N SER A 59 -11.60 7.47 -4.15
CA SER A 59 -12.96 7.29 -3.63
C SER A 59 -13.31 8.28 -2.50
N ASN A 60 -12.33 8.92 -1.87
CA ASN A 60 -12.51 9.74 -0.68
C ASN A 60 -11.91 11.14 -0.80
N GLN A 61 -11.94 11.74 -2.00
CA GLN A 61 -11.35 13.06 -2.32
C GLN A 61 -11.70 14.17 -1.31
N LYS A 62 -12.87 14.11 -0.66
CA LYS A 62 -13.27 15.08 0.39
C LYS A 62 -12.26 15.24 1.54
N TYR A 63 -11.48 14.20 1.86
CA TYR A 63 -10.45 14.28 2.90
C TYR A 63 -9.10 14.80 2.38
N PHE A 64 -8.88 14.74 1.05
CA PHE A 64 -7.58 15.00 0.42
C PHE A 64 -7.56 16.28 -0.43
N ALA A 65 -8.72 16.80 -0.85
CA ALA A 65 -8.81 17.93 -1.77
C ALA A 65 -8.19 19.24 -1.23
N THR A 66 -8.14 19.40 0.09
CA THR A 66 -7.62 20.61 0.75
C THR A 66 -6.22 20.44 1.33
N HIS A 67 -5.66 19.23 1.31
CA HIS A 67 -4.38 18.94 1.94
C HIS A 67 -3.40 18.36 0.93
N ALA A 68 -2.20 18.93 0.86
CA ALA A 68 -1.09 18.24 0.22
C ALA A 68 -0.81 16.94 1.01
N TYR A 69 -0.78 15.82 0.30
CA TYR A 69 -0.44 14.52 0.88
C TYR A 69 0.80 13.94 0.21
N GLN A 70 1.56 13.17 0.98
CA GLN A 70 2.75 12.48 0.54
C GLN A 70 2.55 10.98 0.75
N ILE A 71 2.99 10.19 -0.23
CA ILE A 71 2.86 8.74 -0.21
C ILE A 71 4.24 8.14 0.05
N PHE A 72 4.34 7.33 1.09
CA PHE A 72 5.57 6.68 1.54
C PHE A 72 5.42 5.16 1.45
N GLY A 73 6.45 4.51 0.90
CA GLY A 73 6.59 3.05 0.88
C GLY A 73 7.91 2.63 1.50
N ASN A 74 8.05 1.33 1.76
CA ASN A 74 9.30 0.73 2.26
C ASN A 74 10.09 -0.06 1.19
N ASN A 75 9.55 -0.21 -0.02
CA ASN A 75 10.20 -0.92 -1.12
C ASN A 75 10.85 0.07 -2.09
N PRO A 76 12.19 0.26 -2.04
CA PRO A 76 12.88 1.26 -2.85
C PRO A 76 12.78 0.99 -4.35
N LYS A 77 12.63 -0.28 -4.78
CA LYS A 77 12.45 -0.60 -6.22
C LYS A 77 11.15 -0.01 -6.74
N VAL A 78 10.05 -0.27 -6.04
CA VAL A 78 8.72 0.25 -6.40
C VAL A 78 8.72 1.78 -6.36
N ILE A 79 9.31 2.37 -5.32
CA ILE A 79 9.41 3.84 -5.17
C ILE A 79 10.21 4.47 -6.31
N ASN A 80 11.34 3.88 -6.67
CA ASN A 80 12.20 4.37 -7.74
C ASN A 80 11.52 4.27 -9.11
N GLN A 81 10.87 3.13 -9.40
CA GLN A 81 10.07 2.95 -10.60
C GLN A 81 8.98 4.01 -10.75
N LEU A 82 8.25 4.33 -9.67
CA LEU A 82 7.19 5.35 -9.69
C LEU A 82 7.74 6.77 -9.87
N ASN A 83 8.93 7.03 -9.33
CA ASN A 83 9.60 8.32 -9.45
C ASN A 83 10.37 8.49 -10.77
N GLY A 84 10.35 7.50 -11.65
CA GLY A 84 11.10 7.51 -12.92
C GLY A 84 12.61 7.52 -12.72
N ARG A 85 13.10 6.97 -11.61
CA ARG A 85 14.53 6.82 -11.31
C ARG A 85 14.87 5.35 -11.48
N GLU A 86 15.61 5.00 -12.53
CA GLU A 86 16.16 3.64 -12.71
C GLU A 86 17.46 3.44 -11.92
#